data_AF-A0A3D0SDV3-F1
#
_entry.id   AF-A0A3D0SDV3-F1
#
_cell.length_a   1.000
_cell.length_b   1.000
_cell.length_c   1.000
_cell.angle_alpha   90.00
_cell.angle_beta   90.00
_cell.angle_gamma   90.00
#
_symmetry.space_group_name_H-M   'P 1'
#
loop_
_entity.id
_entity.type
_entity.pdbx_description
1 polymer ?
#
loop_
_entity_poly.entity_id
_entity_poly.type
_entity_poly.pdbx_seq_one_letter_code
_entity_poly.pdbx_strand_id
1 'polypeptide(L)'
;SNQAPERQRLSDSFLNELHSWQQPLQKVLGQSFLKEVGAYTGLNRESLVLQQKTGYSAVYRIWQELKFYLDVFGNQSSISMKSVAEIYEVWCFLCLKQILEQDLGFDLVENSATKLAQNDFFEYQLKDGFAGAFRFKRSDGVTARLAHEPKFTKKGQLIRSYLVNQEPDIVLEVTLPKSADLTKADSSEEKQFIWLFDAKYRIKNEKNRFDDSNEDIESTDYVPDDAINQMHRYRDALIRLSEPHDSKSPSSGNAGQSPKKSRPVFGAFALYPGFFDQTTIPNPYAAAIEEVGIGAFALLPSQNEPCQNGPSQNELSQTESTQTKSRYSGHQWLLEFLQAQIGTAPNAQTGQNNEAMYPVAGMAERLYVQEAARIPYYGMRQVLYPDLTMTVALGGQRGRDNGYFEQFEQGTAQWYHLPQSTFLQKFKQHIAEEIRYLALASTSDIQSSTKQIDKLWPVKRVTVLPRYAITEDQAGKKSGSADLYYLFELGKPLSLQTPVTNVPHRPMKNSMKLTTLTRLESVTKFTEVEKVYEAAMV
;
A
#
# COMPACT_ATOMS: atom_id res chain seq x y z
N SER A 1 -68.97 -12.42 -42.77
CA SER A 1 -70.14 -13.29 -42.98
C SER A 1 -69.97 -13.98 -44.32
N ASN A 2 -69.74 -15.29 -44.31
CA ASN A 2 -69.63 -16.17 -45.48
C ASN A 2 -70.38 -17.47 -45.13
N GLN A 3 -71.71 -17.48 -45.32
CA GLN A 3 -72.58 -18.63 -44.98
C GLN A 3 -73.42 -19.11 -46.17
N ALA A 4 -72.91 -19.01 -47.41
CA ALA A 4 -73.57 -19.59 -48.59
C ALA A 4 -72.55 -20.13 -49.61
N PRO A 5 -72.47 -21.45 -49.86
CA PRO A 5 -71.45 -22.06 -50.72
C PRO A 5 -71.62 -21.72 -52.22
N GLU A 6 -72.84 -21.50 -52.70
CA GLU A 6 -73.13 -21.33 -54.13
C GLU A 6 -72.77 -19.95 -54.72
N ARG A 7 -72.19 -19.05 -53.91
CA ARG A 7 -71.68 -17.73 -54.36
C ARG A 7 -70.18 -17.53 -54.11
N GLN A 8 -69.43 -18.59 -53.83
CA GLN A 8 -67.97 -18.51 -53.73
C GLN A 8 -67.35 -18.37 -55.14
N ARG A 9 -67.10 -17.12 -55.56
CA ARG A 9 -66.39 -16.82 -56.82
C ARG A 9 -64.89 -17.13 -56.77
N LEU A 10 -64.35 -17.41 -55.59
CA LEU A 10 -62.93 -17.62 -55.34
C LEU A 10 -62.79 -18.89 -54.49
N SER A 11 -61.84 -19.76 -54.86
CA SER A 11 -61.59 -21.01 -54.14
C SER A 11 -60.91 -20.75 -52.80
N ASP A 12 -61.13 -21.62 -51.83
CA ASP A 12 -60.44 -21.55 -50.53
C ASP A 12 -58.92 -21.69 -50.68
N SER A 13 -58.45 -22.40 -51.72
CA SER A 13 -57.02 -22.45 -52.07
C SER A 13 -56.45 -21.09 -52.45
N PHE A 14 -57.20 -20.29 -53.21
CA PHE A 14 -56.80 -18.94 -53.60
C PHE A 14 -56.77 -18.00 -52.39
N LEU A 15 -57.75 -18.11 -51.48
CA LEU A 15 -57.76 -17.33 -50.25
C LEU A 15 -56.59 -17.68 -49.31
N ASN A 16 -56.24 -18.97 -49.24
CA ASN A 16 -55.07 -19.42 -48.47
C ASN A 16 -53.75 -18.92 -49.09
N GLU A 17 -53.64 -18.92 -50.41
CA GLU A 17 -52.48 -18.37 -51.12
C GLU A 17 -52.35 -16.85 -50.91
N LEU A 18 -53.46 -16.12 -50.98
CA LEU A 18 -53.51 -14.69 -50.70
C LEU A 18 -53.10 -14.38 -49.25
N HIS A 19 -53.55 -15.19 -48.29
CA HIS A 19 -53.10 -15.08 -46.91
C HIS A 19 -51.60 -15.39 -46.74
N SER A 20 -51.08 -16.37 -47.48
CA SER A 20 -49.65 -16.70 -47.46
C SER A 20 -48.78 -15.56 -48.02
N TRP A 21 -49.29 -14.79 -48.98
CA TRP A 21 -48.61 -13.60 -49.50
C TRP A 21 -48.77 -12.37 -48.58
N GLN A 22 -49.90 -12.26 -47.90
CA GLN A 22 -50.17 -11.16 -46.97
C GLN A 22 -49.34 -11.27 -45.68
N GLN A 23 -49.11 -12.48 -45.16
CA GLN A 23 -48.35 -12.75 -43.93
C GLN A 23 -46.95 -12.09 -43.90
N PRO A 24 -46.06 -12.28 -44.88
CA PRO A 24 -44.74 -11.64 -44.89
C PRO A 24 -44.83 -10.13 -45.06
N LEU A 25 -45.79 -9.62 -45.86
CA LEU A 25 -46.01 -8.18 -46.02
C LEU A 25 -46.49 -7.51 -44.72
N GLN A 26 -47.38 -8.16 -43.96
CA GLN A 26 -47.78 -7.71 -42.63
C GLN A 26 -46.62 -7.78 -41.62
N LYS A 27 -45.75 -8.79 -41.73
CA LYS A 27 -44.54 -8.89 -40.89
C LYS A 27 -43.57 -7.75 -41.17
N VAL A 28 -43.36 -7.38 -42.45
CA VAL A 28 -42.51 -6.25 -42.85
C VAL A 28 -43.15 -4.90 -42.50
N LEU A 29 -44.45 -4.71 -42.73
CA LEU A 29 -45.19 -3.53 -42.26
C LEU A 29 -45.15 -3.38 -40.74
N GLY A 30 -45.12 -4.50 -40.01
CA GLY A 30 -44.96 -4.55 -38.56
C GLY A 30 -43.53 -4.29 -38.07
N GLN A 31 -42.53 -4.27 -38.96
CA GLN A 31 -41.11 -3.99 -38.70
C GLN A 31 -40.70 -2.61 -39.24
N SER A 32 -41.42 -1.56 -38.85
CA SER A 32 -40.95 -0.19 -39.09
C SER A 32 -39.66 0.06 -38.29
N PHE A 33 -38.64 0.66 -38.90
CA PHE A 33 -37.37 1.01 -38.24
C PHE A 33 -37.57 1.93 -37.01
N LEU A 34 -38.75 2.56 -36.90
CA LEU A 34 -39.12 3.49 -35.82
C LEU A 34 -39.90 2.82 -34.68
N LYS A 35 -40.17 1.51 -34.73
CA LYS A 35 -40.98 0.85 -33.70
C LYS A 35 -40.27 0.70 -32.36
N GLU A 36 -38.94 0.79 -32.37
CA GLU A 36 -38.08 0.85 -31.17
C GLU A 36 -37.90 2.29 -30.66
N VAL A 37 -38.41 3.29 -31.38
CA VAL A 37 -38.35 4.70 -30.98
C VAL A 37 -39.62 5.05 -30.20
N GLY A 38 -39.61 4.74 -28.90
CA GLY A 38 -40.60 5.22 -27.93
C GLY A 38 -40.22 6.59 -27.34
N ALA A 39 -41.04 7.11 -26.43
CA ALA A 39 -40.65 8.26 -25.62
C ALA A 39 -39.36 7.93 -24.87
N TYR A 40 -38.34 8.78 -25.01
CA TYR A 40 -37.00 8.56 -24.45
C TYR A 40 -37.07 8.30 -22.94
N THR A 41 -36.86 7.06 -22.51
CA THR A 41 -36.80 6.66 -21.08
C THR A 41 -35.38 6.70 -20.51
N GLY A 42 -34.46 7.43 -21.17
CA GLY A 42 -33.05 7.42 -20.81
C GLY A 42 -32.32 6.24 -21.45
N LEU A 43 -31.26 6.51 -22.21
CA LEU A 43 -30.13 5.59 -22.25
C LEU A 43 -29.64 5.43 -20.81
N ASN A 44 -29.24 4.23 -20.38
CA ASN A 44 -28.26 4.12 -19.31
C ASN A 44 -27.07 4.96 -19.78
N ARG A 45 -26.97 6.19 -19.27
CA ARG A 45 -25.99 7.16 -19.69
C ARG A 45 -24.64 6.65 -19.24
N GLU A 46 -23.96 5.90 -20.10
CA GLU A 46 -22.53 6.14 -20.24
C GLU A 46 -22.39 7.64 -20.48
N SER A 47 -21.72 8.30 -19.54
CA SER A 47 -21.88 9.73 -19.34
C SER A 47 -21.52 10.50 -20.61
N LEU A 48 -22.50 11.14 -21.24
CA LEU A 48 -22.30 12.16 -22.28
C LEU A 48 -21.39 13.30 -21.79
N VAL A 49 -21.21 13.45 -20.47
CA VAL A 49 -20.28 14.39 -19.86
C VAL A 49 -18.82 14.00 -20.12
N LEU A 50 -18.52 12.70 -20.26
CA LEU A 50 -17.20 12.25 -20.72
C LEU A 50 -16.99 12.66 -22.18
N GLN A 51 -18.01 12.52 -23.04
CA GLN A 51 -17.97 12.82 -24.48
C GLN A 51 -17.72 14.29 -24.86
N GLN A 52 -18.14 15.24 -24.03
CA GLN A 52 -18.14 16.66 -24.39
C GLN A 52 -17.00 17.50 -23.79
N LYS A 53 -16.25 16.98 -22.81
CA LYS A 53 -15.09 17.69 -22.26
C LYS A 53 -13.85 17.49 -23.17
N THR A 54 -12.96 18.46 -23.18
CA THR A 54 -11.68 18.53 -23.92
C THR A 54 -10.72 17.32 -23.73
N GLY A 55 -11.07 16.36 -22.86
CA GLY A 55 -10.38 15.10 -22.62
C GLY A 55 -10.48 14.04 -23.74
N TYR A 56 -11.34 14.19 -24.76
CA TYR A 56 -11.41 13.24 -25.88
C TYR A 56 -10.14 13.21 -26.75
N SER A 57 -9.36 14.30 -26.76
CA SER A 57 -8.01 14.29 -27.33
C SER A 57 -7.06 13.38 -26.56
N ALA A 58 -7.21 13.30 -25.23
CA ALA A 58 -6.46 12.38 -24.39
C ALA A 58 -6.92 10.94 -24.60
N VAL A 59 -8.21 10.66 -24.73
CA VAL A 59 -8.73 9.30 -25.05
C VAL A 59 -8.26 8.83 -26.44
N TYR A 60 -8.22 9.72 -27.42
CA TYR A 60 -7.65 9.40 -28.74
C TYR A 60 -6.13 9.18 -28.67
N ARG A 61 -5.42 9.93 -27.83
CA ARG A 61 -3.99 9.70 -27.55
C ARG A 61 -3.75 8.37 -26.82
N ILE A 62 -4.59 8.01 -25.84
CA ILE A 62 -4.60 6.69 -25.18
C ILE A 62 -4.76 5.59 -26.21
N TRP A 63 -5.72 5.75 -27.10
CA TRP A 63 -5.95 4.78 -28.16
C TRP A 63 -4.73 4.65 -29.09
N GLN A 64 -4.06 5.76 -29.41
CA GLN A 64 -2.84 5.73 -30.23
C GLN A 64 -1.63 5.16 -29.47
N GLU A 65 -1.40 5.53 -28.21
CA GLU A 65 -0.32 5.00 -27.36
C GLU A 65 -0.51 3.50 -27.12
N LEU A 66 -1.72 3.07 -26.79
CA LEU A 66 -2.06 1.66 -26.62
C LEU A 66 -1.87 0.91 -27.94
N LYS A 67 -2.36 1.45 -29.06
CA LYS A 67 -2.16 0.85 -30.38
C LYS A 67 -0.67 0.73 -30.72
N PHE A 68 0.12 1.76 -30.45
CA PHE A 68 1.57 1.75 -30.70
C PHE A 68 2.29 0.73 -29.81
N TYR A 69 1.90 0.64 -28.54
CA TYR A 69 2.46 -0.34 -27.61
C TYR A 69 2.10 -1.77 -28.07
N LEU A 70 0.86 -2.01 -28.48
CA LEU A 70 0.43 -3.32 -28.98
C LEU A 70 1.10 -3.69 -30.32
N ASP A 71 1.25 -2.73 -31.23
CA ASP A 71 1.98 -2.90 -32.49
C ASP A 71 3.46 -3.25 -32.24
N VAL A 72 4.07 -2.73 -31.16
CA VAL A 72 5.44 -3.04 -30.72
C VAL A 72 5.55 -4.45 -30.11
N PHE A 73 4.49 -4.98 -29.48
CA PHE A 73 4.51 -6.26 -28.78
C PHE A 73 3.88 -7.44 -29.56
N GLY A 74 3.24 -7.22 -30.72
CA GLY A 74 2.91 -8.29 -31.66
C GLY A 74 1.83 -7.95 -32.69
N ASN A 75 2.06 -8.35 -33.94
CA ASN A 75 1.16 -8.28 -35.10
C ASN A 75 -0.21 -8.99 -34.89
N GLN A 76 -1.08 -8.50 -34.00
CA GLN A 76 -2.42 -9.07 -33.85
C GLN A 76 -3.54 -8.03 -33.90
N SER A 77 -4.44 -8.29 -34.85
CA SER A 77 -5.70 -7.62 -35.13
C SER A 77 -6.82 -7.84 -34.09
N SER A 78 -6.50 -8.32 -32.87
CA SER A 78 -7.47 -8.72 -31.84
C SER A 78 -7.90 -7.58 -30.90
N ILE A 79 -7.21 -6.43 -30.90
CA ILE A 79 -7.57 -5.28 -30.04
C ILE A 79 -8.93 -4.65 -30.39
N SER A 80 -9.37 -4.80 -31.64
CA SER A 80 -10.61 -4.20 -32.16
C SER A 80 -11.88 -4.73 -31.49
N MET A 81 -11.79 -5.74 -30.63
CA MET A 81 -12.94 -6.34 -29.93
C MET A 81 -13.00 -6.01 -28.42
N LYS A 82 -12.03 -5.28 -27.85
CA LYS A 82 -12.03 -4.94 -26.41
C LYS A 82 -12.88 -3.70 -26.11
N SER A 83 -13.52 -3.71 -24.94
CA SER A 83 -14.24 -2.57 -24.38
C SER A 83 -13.28 -1.47 -23.88
N VAL A 84 -13.78 -0.25 -23.74
CA VAL A 84 -12.98 0.89 -23.23
C VAL A 84 -12.51 0.64 -21.79
N ALA A 85 -13.32 -0.07 -20.98
CA ALA A 85 -12.95 -0.42 -19.62
C ALA A 85 -11.75 -1.39 -19.57
N GLU A 86 -11.76 -2.44 -20.39
CA GLU A 86 -10.62 -3.38 -20.49
C GLU A 86 -9.36 -2.69 -21.02
N ILE A 87 -9.52 -1.75 -21.96
CA ILE A 87 -8.41 -0.92 -22.45
C ILE A 87 -7.83 -0.07 -21.32
N TYR A 88 -8.69 0.56 -20.52
CA TYR A 88 -8.28 1.40 -19.40
C TYR A 88 -7.56 0.59 -18.32
N GLU A 89 -8.01 -0.63 -18.04
CA GLU A 89 -7.34 -1.55 -17.11
C GLU A 89 -5.91 -1.89 -17.56
N VAL A 90 -5.76 -2.31 -18.82
CA VAL A 90 -4.44 -2.61 -19.41
C VAL A 90 -3.56 -1.36 -19.39
N TRP A 91 -4.11 -0.19 -19.70
CA TRP A 91 -3.36 1.07 -19.63
C TRP A 91 -2.90 1.39 -18.20
N CYS A 92 -3.76 1.21 -17.19
CA CYS A 92 -3.38 1.38 -15.78
C CYS A 92 -2.21 0.47 -15.41
N PHE A 93 -2.26 -0.79 -15.82
CA PHE A 93 -1.19 -1.75 -15.59
C PHE A 93 0.13 -1.34 -16.23
N LEU A 94 0.09 -0.86 -17.48
CA LEU A 94 1.28 -0.35 -18.17
C LEU A 94 1.82 0.93 -17.52
N CYS A 95 0.94 1.81 -17.05
CA CYS A 95 1.34 3.01 -16.32
C CYS A 95 2.09 2.65 -15.03
N LEU A 96 1.61 1.68 -14.24
CA LEU A 96 2.36 1.19 -13.07
C LEU A 96 3.71 0.58 -13.45
N LYS A 97 3.77 -0.20 -14.54
CA LYS A 97 5.04 -0.73 -15.06
C LYS A 97 6.01 0.41 -15.39
N GLN A 98 5.54 1.45 -16.07
CA GLN A 98 6.35 2.60 -16.44
C GLN A 98 6.87 3.35 -15.21
N ILE A 99 6.03 3.58 -14.20
CA ILE A 99 6.42 4.21 -12.93
C ILE A 99 7.54 3.41 -12.25
N LEU A 100 7.44 2.07 -12.25
CA LEU A 100 8.49 1.21 -11.69
C LEU A 100 9.84 1.38 -12.42
N GLU A 101 9.81 1.35 -13.76
CA GLU A 101 11.03 1.42 -14.58
C GLU A 101 11.66 2.81 -14.60
N GLN A 102 10.86 3.84 -14.91
CA GLN A 102 11.35 5.18 -15.21
C GLN A 102 11.53 6.04 -13.95
N ASP A 103 10.61 5.97 -12.99
CA ASP A 103 10.61 6.87 -11.85
C ASP A 103 11.19 6.25 -10.56
N LEU A 104 11.00 4.94 -10.37
CA LEU A 104 11.50 4.21 -9.20
C LEU A 104 12.85 3.51 -9.46
N GLY A 105 13.32 3.50 -10.70
CA GLY A 105 14.64 3.00 -11.13
C GLY A 105 14.78 1.48 -11.02
N PHE A 106 13.71 0.75 -11.30
CA PHE A 106 13.75 -0.70 -11.38
C PHE A 106 14.15 -1.17 -12.79
N ASP A 107 15.08 -2.11 -12.86
CA ASP A 107 15.44 -2.79 -14.11
C ASP A 107 14.60 -4.05 -14.29
N LEU A 108 14.05 -4.23 -15.50
CA LEU A 108 13.31 -5.42 -15.86
C LEU A 108 14.26 -6.62 -15.97
N VAL A 109 13.95 -7.70 -15.25
CA VAL A 109 14.69 -8.97 -15.32
C VAL A 109 14.02 -9.84 -16.38
N GLU A 110 14.73 -10.15 -17.48
CA GLU A 110 14.20 -11.00 -18.55
C GLU A 110 13.73 -12.36 -18.01
N ASN A 111 12.47 -12.71 -18.29
CA ASN A 111 11.97 -14.06 -18.11
C ASN A 111 12.63 -14.96 -19.15
N SER A 112 13.34 -16.00 -18.71
CA SER A 112 13.96 -16.98 -19.61
C SER A 112 12.92 -17.54 -20.58
N ALA A 113 13.08 -17.19 -21.86
CA ALA A 113 12.26 -17.61 -22.99
C ALA A 113 12.44 -19.10 -23.34
N THR A 114 12.40 -20.00 -22.36
CA THR A 114 12.58 -21.44 -22.58
C THR A 114 11.50 -22.26 -21.90
N LYS A 115 10.52 -22.61 -22.74
CA LYS A 115 9.47 -23.63 -22.59
C LYS A 115 8.31 -23.26 -21.67
N LEU A 116 7.20 -22.78 -22.26
CA LEU A 116 5.83 -23.35 -22.17
C LEU A 116 4.78 -22.29 -22.58
N ALA A 117 3.60 -22.79 -22.99
CA ALA A 117 2.65 -22.17 -23.92
C ALA A 117 2.22 -20.73 -23.61
N GLN A 118 2.28 -19.92 -24.67
CA GLN A 118 1.85 -18.54 -24.75
C GLN A 118 0.32 -18.49 -24.85
N ASN A 119 -0.36 -17.90 -23.88
CA ASN A 119 -1.77 -17.50 -24.04
C ASN A 119 -1.84 -16.14 -24.75
N ASP A 120 -3.05 -15.76 -25.19
CA ASP A 120 -3.39 -14.61 -26.05
C ASP A 120 -2.84 -13.23 -25.63
N PHE A 121 -2.20 -13.10 -24.45
CA PHE A 121 -1.55 -11.89 -23.94
C PHE A 121 -0.07 -12.06 -23.51
N PHE A 122 0.64 -13.07 -24.02
CA PHE A 122 2.06 -13.33 -23.68
C PHE A 122 2.32 -13.58 -22.18
N GLU A 123 1.40 -14.24 -21.50
CA GLU A 123 1.53 -14.60 -20.08
C GLU A 123 2.31 -15.92 -19.86
N TYR A 124 3.24 -15.93 -18.91
CA TYR A 124 3.98 -17.13 -18.45
C TYR A 124 3.29 -17.82 -17.26
N GLN A 125 2.58 -18.93 -17.46
CA GLN A 125 1.92 -19.63 -16.33
C GLN A 125 2.86 -20.40 -15.39
N LEU A 126 2.71 -20.17 -14.08
CA LEU A 126 3.32 -20.99 -13.02
C LEU A 126 2.21 -21.59 -12.14
N LYS A 127 2.46 -22.78 -11.57
CA LYS A 127 1.50 -23.61 -10.79
C LYS A 127 0.87 -22.94 -9.56
N ASP A 128 1.32 -21.75 -9.16
CA ASP A 128 0.90 -21.03 -7.94
C ASP A 128 0.02 -19.78 -8.19
N GLY A 129 -0.61 -19.64 -9.36
CA GLY A 129 -1.62 -18.59 -9.61
C GLY A 129 -1.07 -17.19 -9.93
N PHE A 130 0.26 -17.03 -9.95
CA PHE A 130 0.98 -15.81 -10.39
C PHE A 130 1.74 -16.05 -11.69
N ALA A 131 0.99 -16.51 -12.68
CA ALA A 131 1.41 -16.56 -14.05
C ALA A 131 1.63 -15.15 -14.64
N GLY A 132 2.68 -14.90 -15.43
CA GLY A 132 2.75 -13.74 -16.33
C GLY A 132 3.20 -12.42 -15.72
N ALA A 133 3.68 -12.41 -14.48
CA ALA A 133 4.13 -11.18 -13.83
C ALA A 133 5.48 -10.67 -14.36
N PHE A 134 5.60 -9.35 -14.54
CA PHE A 134 6.89 -8.70 -14.78
C PHE A 134 7.70 -8.69 -13.49
N ARG A 135 8.98 -9.03 -13.60
CA ARG A 135 9.91 -9.05 -12.47
C ARG A 135 10.94 -7.97 -12.64
N PHE A 136 11.19 -7.28 -11.54
CA PHE A 136 12.02 -6.10 -11.50
C PHE A 136 13.06 -6.25 -10.41
N LYS A 137 14.24 -5.70 -10.65
CA LYS A 137 15.31 -5.61 -9.67
C LYS A 137 15.87 -4.20 -9.65
N ARG A 138 16.09 -3.66 -8.47
CA ARG A 138 16.75 -2.37 -8.28
C ARG A 138 18.16 -2.57 -7.74
N SER A 139 19.01 -1.57 -7.92
CA SER A 139 20.42 -1.58 -7.52
C SER A 139 20.66 -1.77 -6.02
N ASP A 140 19.70 -1.39 -5.18
CA ASP A 140 19.72 -1.59 -3.72
C ASP A 140 19.35 -3.03 -3.27
N GLY A 141 19.05 -3.91 -4.24
CA GLY A 141 18.67 -5.30 -3.99
C GLY A 141 17.18 -5.52 -3.75
N VAL A 142 16.37 -4.46 -3.75
CA VAL A 142 14.90 -4.57 -3.71
C VAL A 142 14.41 -5.20 -5.01
N THR A 143 13.49 -6.16 -4.90
CA THR A 143 12.84 -6.79 -6.06
C THR A 143 11.36 -6.46 -6.05
N ALA A 144 10.79 -6.26 -7.24
CA ALA A 144 9.36 -6.05 -7.39
C ALA A 144 8.78 -7.03 -8.42
N ARG A 145 7.51 -7.38 -8.25
CA ARG A 145 6.75 -8.22 -9.15
C ARG A 145 5.40 -7.59 -9.41
N LEU A 146 5.08 -7.33 -10.67
CA LEU A 146 3.82 -6.72 -11.11
C LEU A 146 3.02 -7.74 -11.93
N ALA A 147 1.83 -8.10 -11.47
CA ALA A 147 0.96 -9.08 -12.10
C ALA A 147 -0.37 -8.46 -12.56
N HIS A 148 -0.87 -8.89 -13.72
CA HIS A 148 -2.18 -8.54 -14.27
C HIS A 148 -3.15 -9.70 -14.01
N GLU A 149 -4.34 -9.40 -13.49
CA GLU A 149 -5.43 -10.33 -13.16
C GLU A 149 -4.99 -11.65 -12.46
N PRO A 150 -4.11 -11.63 -11.42
CA PRO A 150 -3.71 -12.85 -10.74
C PRO A 150 -4.89 -13.51 -10.01
N LYS A 151 -4.98 -14.84 -10.11
CA LYS A 151 -6.09 -15.61 -9.55
C LYS A 151 -5.73 -16.21 -8.19
N PHE A 152 -6.34 -15.70 -7.13
CA PHE A 152 -6.19 -16.24 -5.78
C PHE A 152 -7.32 -17.21 -5.47
N THR A 153 -6.98 -18.48 -5.26
CA THR A 153 -7.94 -19.56 -4.99
C THR A 153 -7.69 -20.21 -3.65
N LYS A 154 -8.63 -21.07 -3.22
CA LYS A 154 -8.47 -21.93 -2.02
C LYS A 154 -7.28 -22.89 -2.10
N LYS A 155 -6.69 -23.10 -3.27
CA LYS A 155 -5.56 -24.03 -3.45
C LYS A 155 -4.21 -23.29 -3.47
N GLY A 156 -4.18 -21.97 -3.33
CA GLY A 156 -2.94 -21.20 -3.27
C GLY A 156 -2.05 -21.66 -2.11
N GLN A 157 -0.75 -21.83 -2.38
CA GLN A 157 0.23 -22.33 -1.40
C GLN A 157 0.68 -21.23 -0.44
N LEU A 158 1.15 -20.10 -0.98
CA LEU A 158 1.69 -18.99 -0.20
C LEU A 158 0.63 -17.98 0.21
N ILE A 159 -0.20 -17.56 -0.75
CA ILE A 159 -1.30 -16.61 -0.57
C ILE A 159 -2.56 -17.24 -1.15
N ARG A 160 -3.64 -17.22 -0.38
CA ARG A 160 -4.91 -17.82 -0.80
C ARG A 160 -6.10 -17.03 -0.28
N SER A 161 -7.21 -17.21 -0.97
CA SER A 161 -8.53 -16.89 -0.45
C SER A 161 -9.17 -18.14 0.18
N TYR A 162 -10.01 -17.98 1.20
CA TYR A 162 -10.66 -19.11 1.87
C TYR A 162 -12.08 -19.39 1.37
N LEU A 163 -12.83 -18.36 0.98
CA LEU A 163 -14.25 -18.47 0.67
C LEU A 163 -14.52 -18.44 -0.83
N VAL A 164 -14.11 -17.36 -1.48
CA VAL A 164 -14.37 -17.06 -2.89
C VAL A 164 -13.08 -16.70 -3.60
N ASN A 165 -12.93 -17.13 -4.86
CA ASN A 165 -11.78 -16.74 -5.67
C ASN A 165 -11.72 -15.21 -5.78
N GLN A 166 -10.53 -14.64 -5.67
CA GLN A 166 -10.30 -13.21 -5.85
C GLN A 166 -9.40 -13.01 -7.06
N GLU A 167 -9.77 -12.06 -7.91
CA GLU A 167 -9.08 -11.70 -9.15
C GLU A 167 -9.01 -10.16 -9.18
N PRO A 168 -8.07 -9.54 -8.42
CA PRO A 168 -7.78 -8.11 -8.57
C PRO A 168 -7.08 -7.85 -9.91
N ASP A 169 -7.33 -6.70 -10.52
CA ASP A 169 -6.81 -6.38 -11.85
C ASP A 169 -5.27 -6.25 -11.83
N ILE A 170 -4.70 -5.65 -10.79
CA ILE A 170 -3.25 -5.41 -10.69
C ILE A 170 -2.76 -5.73 -9.28
N VAL A 171 -1.65 -6.48 -9.19
CA VAL A 171 -0.97 -6.77 -7.93
C VAL A 171 0.49 -6.37 -8.03
N LEU A 172 0.90 -5.45 -7.17
CA LEU A 172 2.29 -5.08 -6.98
C LEU A 172 2.82 -5.71 -5.70
N GLU A 173 3.84 -6.54 -5.86
CA GLU A 173 4.55 -7.19 -4.77
C GLU A 173 5.98 -6.65 -4.71
N VAL A 174 6.43 -6.19 -3.54
CA VAL A 174 7.81 -5.74 -3.33
C VAL A 174 8.44 -6.57 -2.24
N THR A 175 9.63 -7.11 -2.52
CA THR A 175 10.41 -7.94 -1.58
C THR A 175 11.71 -7.23 -1.26
N LEU A 176 11.99 -7.04 0.02
CA LEU A 176 13.22 -6.43 0.49
C LEU A 176 14.34 -7.49 0.60
N PRO A 177 15.60 -7.13 0.27
CA PRO A 177 16.72 -8.05 0.42
C PRO A 177 16.94 -8.39 1.89
N LYS A 178 17.44 -9.61 2.15
CA LYS A 178 17.85 -10.04 3.48
C LYS A 178 19.02 -9.15 3.93
N SER A 179 18.89 -8.50 5.09
CA SER A 179 20.00 -7.74 5.66
C SER A 179 21.16 -8.70 5.93
N ALA A 180 22.32 -8.44 5.34
CA ALA A 180 23.50 -9.30 5.45
C ALA A 180 24.07 -9.37 6.88
N ASP A 181 23.69 -8.43 7.76
CA ASP A 181 24.21 -8.33 9.13
C ASP A 181 23.39 -9.09 10.20
N LEU A 182 22.31 -9.78 9.83
CA LEU A 182 21.53 -10.56 10.79
C LEU A 182 22.04 -12.01 10.86
N THR A 183 22.92 -12.27 11.83
CA THR A 183 23.36 -13.62 12.18
C THR A 183 22.19 -14.50 12.63
N LYS A 184 21.78 -15.41 11.75
CA LYS A 184 21.17 -16.76 11.94
C LYS A 184 20.03 -17.02 12.95
N ALA A 185 19.52 -16.07 13.74
CA ALA A 185 18.51 -16.38 14.77
C ALA A 185 17.25 -15.50 14.77
N ASP A 186 17.28 -14.27 14.25
CA ASP A 186 16.11 -13.38 14.24
C ASP A 186 15.42 -13.38 12.86
N SER A 187 14.26 -14.05 12.82
CA SER A 187 13.27 -14.12 11.73
C SER A 187 13.81 -14.12 10.28
N SER A 188 14.12 -15.32 9.81
CA SER A 188 14.49 -15.68 8.43
C SER A 188 13.40 -15.49 7.37
N GLU A 189 12.45 -14.56 7.56
CA GLU A 189 11.36 -14.32 6.60
C GLU A 189 11.69 -13.13 5.71
N GLU A 190 11.65 -13.35 4.39
CA GLU A 190 11.71 -12.27 3.41
C GLU A 190 10.53 -11.33 3.63
N LYS A 191 10.82 -10.06 3.95
CA LYS A 191 9.77 -9.05 4.15
C LYS A 191 9.20 -8.68 2.79
N GLN A 192 7.93 -9.02 2.61
CA GLN A 192 7.23 -8.87 1.36
C GLN A 192 5.95 -8.05 1.57
N PHE A 193 5.81 -7.00 0.76
CA PHE A 193 4.72 -6.05 0.81
C PHE A 193 3.86 -6.21 -0.45
N ILE A 194 2.54 -6.14 -0.29
CA ILE A 194 1.59 -6.29 -1.40
C ILE A 194 0.64 -5.10 -1.43
N TRP A 195 0.55 -4.46 -2.60
CA TRP A 195 -0.47 -3.48 -2.93
C TRP A 195 -1.36 -4.01 -4.04
N LEU A 196 -2.65 -3.80 -3.87
CA LEU A 196 -3.67 -4.20 -4.83
C LEU A 196 -4.22 -2.96 -5.53
N PHE A 197 -4.38 -3.04 -6.84
CA PHE A 197 -5.05 -2.01 -7.62
C PHE A 197 -6.13 -2.62 -8.51
N ASP A 198 -7.21 -1.89 -8.68
CA ASP A 198 -8.36 -2.30 -9.49
C ASP A 198 -8.88 -1.10 -10.28
N ALA A 199 -8.93 -1.24 -11.60
CA ALA A 199 -9.22 -0.17 -12.52
C ALA A 199 -10.72 -0.11 -12.79
N LYS A 200 -11.33 1.03 -12.50
CA LYS A 200 -12.75 1.30 -12.76
C LYS A 200 -12.88 2.47 -13.73
N TYR A 201 -13.26 2.17 -14.97
CA TYR A 201 -13.54 3.18 -16.00
C TYR A 201 -14.92 3.85 -15.81
N ARG A 202 -15.11 4.53 -14.66
CA ARG A 202 -16.29 5.33 -14.34
C ARG A 202 -16.05 6.20 -13.10
N ILE A 203 -16.82 7.27 -13.00
CA ILE A 203 -16.85 8.18 -11.84
C ILE A 203 -18.22 8.10 -11.15
N LYS A 204 -18.29 8.53 -9.90
CA LYS A 204 -19.53 8.66 -9.12
C LYS A 204 -20.36 9.79 -9.73
N ASN A 205 -21.56 9.46 -10.19
CA ASN A 205 -22.45 10.41 -10.89
C ASN A 205 -23.68 10.81 -10.06
N GLU A 206 -23.99 10.07 -8.99
CA GLU A 206 -25.20 10.24 -8.20
C GLU A 206 -24.85 10.34 -6.72
N LYS A 207 -25.55 11.23 -6.00
CA LYS A 207 -25.49 11.30 -4.54
C LYS A 207 -26.37 10.19 -3.95
N ASN A 208 -25.76 9.30 -3.19
CA ASN A 208 -26.48 8.36 -2.35
C ASN A 208 -27.02 9.06 -1.10
N ARG A 209 -28.14 8.58 -0.56
CA ARG A 209 -28.71 9.07 0.71
C ARG A 209 -27.79 8.90 1.93
N PHE A 210 -26.70 8.16 1.75
CA PHE A 210 -25.72 7.85 2.78
C PHE A 210 -24.39 8.60 2.57
N ASP A 211 -24.29 9.40 1.50
CA ASP A 211 -23.11 10.22 1.24
C ASP A 211 -23.03 11.35 2.25
N ASP A 212 -21.80 11.79 2.53
CA ASP A 212 -21.61 12.98 3.35
C ASP A 212 -22.21 14.19 2.63
N SER A 213 -22.97 14.99 3.37
CA SER A 213 -23.54 16.26 2.91
C SER A 213 -22.52 17.21 2.27
N ASN A 214 -21.24 17.05 2.63
CA ASN A 214 -20.13 17.88 2.14
C ASN A 214 -19.48 17.36 0.84
N GLU A 215 -19.85 16.19 0.31
CA GLU A 215 -19.30 15.69 -0.96
C GLU A 215 -19.88 16.49 -2.14
N ASP A 216 -19.00 17.24 -2.83
CA ASP A 216 -19.37 17.98 -4.04
C ASP A 216 -19.09 17.15 -5.30
N ILE A 217 -20.03 16.24 -5.59
CA ILE A 217 -19.99 15.36 -6.77
C ILE A 217 -20.18 16.15 -8.09
N GLU A 218 -20.62 17.41 -8.04
CA GLU A 218 -20.77 18.23 -9.26
C GLU A 218 -19.43 18.83 -9.72
N SER A 219 -18.55 19.16 -8.77
CA SER A 219 -17.25 19.78 -9.07
C SER A 219 -16.05 18.83 -8.98
N THR A 220 -16.18 17.73 -8.22
CA THR A 220 -15.08 16.81 -7.90
C THR A 220 -15.38 15.40 -8.39
N ASP A 221 -14.47 14.83 -9.17
CA ASP A 221 -14.59 13.46 -9.69
C ASP A 221 -14.24 12.43 -8.60
N TYR A 222 -15.25 11.74 -8.07
CA TYR A 222 -15.05 10.65 -7.10
C TYR A 222 -15.12 9.27 -7.78
N VAL A 223 -14.46 8.26 -7.21
CA VAL A 223 -14.66 6.87 -7.59
C VAL A 223 -16.01 6.37 -7.04
N PRO A 224 -16.70 5.45 -7.74
CA PRO A 224 -17.92 4.84 -7.21
C PRO A 224 -17.70 4.07 -5.89
N ASP A 225 -18.67 4.15 -4.97
CA ASP A 225 -18.58 3.53 -3.64
C ASP A 225 -18.33 2.02 -3.70
N ASP A 226 -18.87 1.33 -4.71
CA ASP A 226 -18.69 -0.11 -4.87
C ASP A 226 -17.25 -0.50 -5.22
N ALA A 227 -16.48 0.40 -5.85
CA ALA A 227 -15.05 0.20 -6.10
C ALA A 227 -14.26 0.22 -4.77
N ILE A 228 -14.56 1.16 -3.88
CA ILE A 228 -13.95 1.22 -2.54
C ILE A 228 -14.31 -0.03 -1.73
N ASN A 229 -15.58 -0.45 -1.78
CA ASN A 229 -16.03 -1.68 -1.11
C ASN A 229 -15.31 -2.92 -1.67
N GLN A 230 -15.05 -2.97 -2.97
CA GLN A 230 -14.25 -4.03 -3.58
C GLN A 230 -12.82 -4.06 -3.03
N MET A 231 -12.23 -2.90 -2.71
CA MET A 231 -10.88 -2.83 -2.12
C MET A 231 -10.85 -3.36 -0.69
N HIS A 232 -11.87 -3.04 0.13
CA HIS A 232 -12.05 -3.68 1.43
C HIS A 232 -12.15 -5.20 1.32
N ARG A 233 -12.91 -5.70 0.33
CA ARG A 233 -13.05 -7.14 0.08
C ARG A 233 -11.71 -7.79 -0.25
N TYR A 234 -10.94 -7.21 -1.19
CA TYR A 234 -9.67 -7.79 -1.59
C TYR A 234 -8.62 -7.77 -0.49
N ARG A 235 -8.49 -6.66 0.24
CA ARG A 235 -7.55 -6.54 1.36
C ARG A 235 -7.76 -7.63 2.41
N ASP A 236 -9.02 -7.88 2.75
CA ASP A 236 -9.37 -8.79 3.84
C ASP A 236 -9.46 -10.27 3.39
N ALA A 237 -9.70 -10.52 2.09
CA ALA A 237 -9.86 -11.88 1.56
C ALA A 237 -8.54 -12.64 1.36
N LEU A 238 -7.41 -11.94 1.20
CA LEU A 238 -6.10 -12.56 0.94
C LEU A 238 -5.36 -12.85 2.25
N ILE A 239 -4.97 -14.11 2.45
CA ILE A 239 -4.27 -14.57 3.64
C ILE A 239 -2.97 -15.26 3.24
N ARG A 240 -1.86 -14.86 3.88
CA ARG A 240 -0.55 -15.52 3.77
C ARG A 240 -0.42 -16.62 4.82
N LEU A 241 0.20 -17.73 4.42
CA LEU A 241 0.58 -18.84 5.30
C LEU A 241 2.10 -18.87 5.45
N SER A 242 2.60 -18.93 6.69
CA SER A 242 4.05 -18.87 6.95
C SER A 242 4.81 -20.17 6.63
N GLU A 243 4.15 -21.31 6.44
CA GLU A 243 4.75 -22.54 5.91
C GLU A 243 3.69 -23.36 5.17
N PRO A 244 3.95 -23.83 3.93
CA PRO A 244 3.05 -24.72 3.22
C PRO A 244 3.08 -26.11 3.86
N HIS A 245 1.92 -26.59 4.32
CA HIS A 245 1.77 -27.95 4.81
C HIS A 245 1.92 -28.91 3.61
N ASP A 246 3.07 -29.55 3.45
CA ASP A 246 3.18 -30.72 2.59
C ASP A 246 2.30 -31.81 3.18
N SER A 247 1.17 -32.06 2.53
CA SER A 247 0.12 -32.98 2.98
C SER A 247 0.49 -34.45 2.76
N LYS A 248 1.80 -34.78 2.68
CA LYS A 248 2.31 -36.11 2.32
C LYS A 248 3.32 -36.72 3.29
N SER A 249 3.47 -36.23 4.52
CA SER A 249 4.25 -36.95 5.54
C SER A 249 3.64 -36.80 6.94
N PRO A 250 2.74 -37.70 7.35
CA PRO A 250 2.35 -37.84 8.74
C PRO A 250 3.38 -38.76 9.43
N SER A 251 4.58 -38.27 9.67
CA SER A 251 5.59 -39.02 10.41
C SER A 251 6.62 -38.10 11.05
N SER A 252 6.24 -37.49 12.18
CA SER A 252 7.04 -37.46 13.41
C SER A 252 6.51 -36.39 14.39
N GLY A 253 5.91 -36.84 15.48
CA GLY A 253 6.12 -36.29 16.83
C GLY A 253 5.59 -34.92 17.26
N ASN A 254 5.39 -33.92 16.39
CA ASN A 254 5.00 -32.56 16.84
C ASN A 254 3.57 -32.20 16.40
N ALA A 255 2.59 -32.77 17.09
CA ALA A 255 1.18 -32.41 16.92
C ALA A 255 0.89 -31.05 17.55
N GLY A 256 0.55 -30.03 16.75
CA GLY A 256 -0.29 -28.93 17.24
C GLY A 256 0.01 -27.49 16.80
N GLN A 257 1.01 -27.19 15.97
CA GLN A 257 1.17 -25.82 15.47
C GLN A 257 0.47 -25.66 14.11
N SER A 258 -0.66 -24.95 14.13
CA SER A 258 -1.29 -24.45 12.91
C SER A 258 -0.34 -23.48 12.20
N PRO A 259 -0.30 -23.45 10.86
CA PRO A 259 0.55 -22.52 10.12
C PRO A 259 0.20 -21.10 10.53
N LYS A 260 1.21 -20.27 10.85
CA LYS A 260 0.94 -18.87 11.22
C LYS A 260 0.33 -18.19 10.00
N LYS A 261 -0.73 -17.42 10.26
CA LYS A 261 -1.46 -16.69 9.23
C LYS A 261 -1.20 -15.21 9.41
N SER A 262 -0.96 -14.51 8.32
CA SER A 262 -0.85 -13.06 8.31
C SER A 262 -1.65 -12.46 7.17
N ARG A 263 -2.02 -11.19 7.30
CA ARG A 263 -2.59 -10.41 6.21
C ARG A 263 -1.42 -9.79 5.45
N PRO A 264 -1.23 -10.10 4.16
CA PRO A 264 -0.08 -9.63 3.41
C PRO A 264 -0.32 -8.30 2.67
N VAL A 265 -1.56 -7.81 2.63
CA VAL A 265 -1.97 -6.65 1.85
C VAL A 265 -1.83 -5.38 2.69
N PHE A 266 -0.94 -4.49 2.27
CA PHE A 266 -0.64 -3.23 2.96
C PHE A 266 -1.54 -2.08 2.50
N GLY A 267 -1.99 -2.14 1.25
CA GLY A 267 -2.95 -1.19 0.72
C GLY A 267 -3.72 -1.75 -0.47
N ALA A 268 -4.96 -1.28 -0.63
CA ALA A 268 -5.81 -1.64 -1.74
C ALA A 268 -6.49 -0.39 -2.28
N PHE A 269 -6.31 -0.11 -3.57
CA PHE A 269 -6.70 1.17 -4.17
C PHE A 269 -7.47 1.00 -5.47
N ALA A 270 -8.52 1.78 -5.64
CA ALA A 270 -9.19 1.88 -6.93
C ALA A 270 -8.44 2.88 -7.84
N LEU A 271 -8.32 2.56 -9.13
CA LEU A 271 -7.79 3.45 -10.16
C LEU A 271 -8.96 3.91 -11.03
N TYR A 272 -9.13 5.21 -11.22
CA TYR A 272 -10.31 5.74 -11.90
C TYR A 272 -10.00 6.97 -12.77
N PRO A 273 -10.77 7.23 -13.85
CA PRO A 273 -10.48 8.27 -14.81
C PRO A 273 -10.95 9.66 -14.34
N GLY A 274 -10.62 10.03 -13.10
CA GLY A 274 -10.90 11.37 -12.55
C GLY A 274 -9.95 12.42 -13.11
N PHE A 275 -10.45 13.62 -13.40
CA PHE A 275 -9.65 14.69 -13.97
C PHE A 275 -9.23 15.71 -12.91
N PHE A 276 -7.94 15.73 -12.58
CA PHE A 276 -7.38 16.58 -11.52
C PHE A 276 -6.03 17.16 -11.90
N ASP A 277 -5.82 18.45 -11.65
CA ASP A 277 -4.45 18.96 -11.60
C ASP A 277 -3.78 18.47 -10.30
N GLN A 278 -3.22 17.26 -10.37
CA GLN A 278 -2.65 16.56 -9.22
C GLN A 278 -1.46 17.29 -8.59
N THR A 279 -0.90 18.29 -9.29
CA THR A 279 0.22 19.10 -8.78
C THR A 279 -0.22 20.24 -7.87
N THR A 280 -1.48 20.68 -8.00
CA THR A 280 -2.03 21.82 -7.25
C THR A 280 -3.10 21.40 -6.25
N ILE A 281 -3.82 20.32 -6.53
CA ILE A 281 -4.94 19.84 -5.71
C ILE A 281 -4.50 18.58 -4.95
N PRO A 282 -4.81 18.43 -3.65
CA PRO A 282 -4.57 17.20 -2.91
C PRO A 282 -5.56 16.09 -3.32
N ASN A 283 -5.12 14.84 -3.24
CA ASN A 283 -6.00 13.70 -3.48
C ASN A 283 -7.19 13.71 -2.49
N PRO A 284 -8.46 13.67 -2.96
CA PRO A 284 -9.64 13.61 -2.08
C PRO A 284 -9.62 12.44 -1.09
N TYR A 285 -8.93 11.34 -1.45
CA TYR A 285 -8.81 10.14 -0.63
C TYR A 285 -7.56 10.11 0.25
N ALA A 286 -6.75 11.17 0.28
CA ALA A 286 -5.45 11.18 0.98
C ALA A 286 -5.56 10.77 2.46
N ALA A 287 -6.54 11.32 3.19
CA ALA A 287 -6.76 10.98 4.60
C ALA A 287 -7.10 9.50 4.79
N ALA A 288 -7.98 8.93 3.94
CA ALA A 288 -8.34 7.52 4.00
C ALA A 288 -7.14 6.61 3.65
N ILE A 289 -6.35 6.99 2.65
CA ILE A 289 -5.14 6.26 2.27
C ILE A 289 -4.13 6.24 3.44
N GLU A 290 -3.95 7.36 4.13
CA GLU A 290 -3.05 7.48 5.28
C GLU A 290 -3.54 6.65 6.48
N GLU A 291 -4.82 6.80 6.85
CA GLU A 291 -5.41 6.24 8.07
C GLU A 291 -5.83 4.76 7.97
N VAL A 292 -6.25 4.28 6.81
CA VAL A 292 -6.76 2.89 6.65
C VAL A 292 -6.11 2.10 5.52
N GLY A 293 -5.26 2.72 4.69
CA GLY A 293 -4.61 2.06 3.56
C GLY A 293 -5.59 1.64 2.46
N ILE A 294 -6.77 2.25 2.40
CA ILE A 294 -7.78 2.06 1.36
C ILE A 294 -8.18 3.43 0.83
N GLY A 295 -8.31 3.53 -0.49
CA GLY A 295 -8.73 4.75 -1.15
C GLY A 295 -8.69 4.61 -2.66
N ALA A 296 -8.48 5.71 -3.36
CA ALA A 296 -8.40 5.72 -4.80
C ALA A 296 -7.35 6.70 -5.31
N PHE A 297 -6.80 6.41 -6.49
CA PHE A 297 -5.95 7.31 -7.25
C PHE A 297 -6.60 7.61 -8.59
N ALA A 298 -6.79 8.90 -8.88
CA ALA A 298 -7.15 9.33 -10.21
C ALA A 298 -5.98 9.04 -11.15
N LEU A 299 -6.24 8.34 -12.26
CA LEU A 299 -5.21 7.94 -13.21
C LEU A 299 -5.63 8.28 -14.64
N LEU A 300 -4.89 9.20 -15.25
CA LEU A 300 -5.07 9.60 -16.65
C LEU A 300 -3.68 9.84 -17.31
N PRO A 301 -3.56 9.73 -18.63
CA PRO A 301 -2.29 9.99 -19.29
C PRO A 301 -1.91 11.46 -19.22
N SER A 302 -0.66 11.69 -18.81
CA SER A 302 -0.04 13.01 -18.74
C SER A 302 0.22 13.57 -20.13
N GLN A 303 0.15 14.91 -20.30
CA GLN A 303 0.41 15.54 -21.61
C GLN A 303 1.90 15.56 -22.04
N ASN A 304 2.80 14.97 -21.26
CA ASN A 304 4.26 15.03 -21.47
C ASN A 304 4.92 13.66 -21.58
N GLU A 305 4.33 12.73 -22.31
CA GLU A 305 5.07 11.58 -22.85
C GLU A 305 5.75 12.04 -24.17
N PRO A 306 7.05 12.38 -24.21
CA PRO A 306 7.75 12.45 -25.48
C PRO A 306 7.87 11.04 -26.04
N CYS A 307 7.02 10.68 -27.00
CA CYS A 307 7.20 9.49 -27.82
C CYS A 307 8.57 9.56 -28.52
N GLN A 308 9.59 8.86 -28.02
CA GLN A 308 10.91 8.86 -28.63
C GLN A 308 11.02 8.02 -29.91
N ASN A 309 9.92 7.46 -30.43
CA ASN A 309 9.97 6.53 -31.56
C ASN A 309 9.04 6.95 -32.72
N GLY A 310 9.34 8.08 -33.37
CA GLY A 310 8.71 8.46 -34.65
C GLY A 310 9.71 9.21 -35.54
N PRO A 311 9.76 8.94 -36.85
CA PRO A 311 10.75 9.56 -37.73
C PRO A 311 10.45 11.06 -37.85
N SER A 312 11.48 11.84 -37.58
CA SER A 312 11.49 13.30 -37.72
C SER A 312 11.11 13.72 -39.13
N GLN A 313 9.96 14.38 -39.26
CA GLN A 313 9.70 15.28 -40.38
C GLN A 313 9.28 16.65 -39.86
N ASN A 314 10.17 17.60 -40.17
CA ASN A 314 10.08 19.04 -40.15
C ASN A 314 8.65 19.61 -40.23
N GLU A 315 8.30 20.50 -39.29
CA GLU A 315 7.63 21.75 -39.66
C GLU A 315 8.18 22.92 -38.84
N LEU A 316 8.67 23.91 -39.58
CA LEU A 316 9.12 25.22 -39.14
C LEU A 316 7.89 26.09 -38.84
N SER A 317 7.81 26.72 -37.67
CA SER A 317 7.26 28.08 -37.56
C SER A 317 7.69 28.75 -36.26
N GLN A 318 8.31 29.92 -36.44
CA GLN A 318 8.65 30.89 -35.42
C GLN A 318 7.41 31.73 -35.08
N THR A 319 7.23 32.09 -33.80
CA THR A 319 7.08 33.45 -33.23
C THR A 319 6.14 33.50 -32.01
N GLU A 320 6.74 33.88 -30.88
CA GLU A 320 6.28 34.78 -29.81
C GLU A 320 5.12 34.46 -28.83
N SER A 321 5.50 34.66 -27.55
CA SER A 321 4.73 35.18 -26.40
C SER A 321 3.92 34.22 -25.51
N THR A 322 4.52 33.92 -24.35
CA THR A 322 3.91 33.85 -23.00
C THR A 322 2.48 33.32 -22.87
N GLN A 323 2.34 32.00 -22.84
CA GLN A 323 1.35 31.31 -22.00
C GLN A 323 2.03 30.09 -21.37
N THR A 324 2.22 30.12 -20.05
CA THR A 324 2.55 28.95 -19.24
C THR A 324 1.46 27.90 -19.44
N LYS A 325 1.65 26.97 -20.40
CA LYS A 325 0.80 25.79 -20.57
C LYS A 325 0.85 25.01 -19.26
N SER A 326 -0.25 25.02 -18.51
CA SER A 326 -0.41 24.21 -17.30
C SER A 326 -0.12 22.76 -17.66
N ARG A 327 0.89 22.19 -16.99
CA ARG A 327 1.49 20.91 -17.30
C ARG A 327 0.74 19.85 -16.49
N TYR A 328 -0.31 19.26 -17.07
CA TYR A 328 -1.10 18.23 -16.37
C TYR A 328 -0.31 16.91 -16.24
N SER A 329 -0.10 16.47 -15.00
CA SER A 329 0.35 15.11 -14.65
C SER A 329 -0.82 14.32 -14.09
N GLY A 330 -1.19 13.23 -14.76
CA GLY A 330 -2.36 12.42 -14.39
C GLY A 330 -2.03 11.18 -13.56
N HIS A 331 -0.78 11.00 -13.14
CA HIS A 331 -0.35 9.88 -12.29
C HIS A 331 0.53 10.31 -11.11
N GLN A 332 0.61 11.62 -10.84
CA GLN A 332 1.47 12.20 -9.81
C GLN A 332 1.16 11.66 -8.40
N TRP A 333 -0.12 11.58 -8.02
CA TRP A 333 -0.49 11.10 -6.68
C TRP A 333 -0.10 9.63 -6.47
N LEU A 334 -0.24 8.79 -7.49
CA LEU A 334 0.18 7.39 -7.42
C LEU A 334 1.70 7.27 -7.36
N LEU A 335 2.41 8.08 -8.16
CA LEU A 335 3.87 8.15 -8.15
C LEU A 335 4.40 8.55 -6.77
N GLU A 336 3.90 9.66 -6.21
CA GLU A 336 4.31 10.15 -4.88
C GLU A 336 4.03 9.12 -3.79
N PHE A 337 2.88 8.45 -3.86
CA PHE A 337 2.56 7.34 -2.97
C PHE A 337 3.60 6.22 -3.08
N LEU A 338 3.87 5.71 -4.29
CA LEU A 338 4.82 4.61 -4.49
C LEU A 338 6.26 5.02 -4.11
N GLN A 339 6.67 6.27 -4.38
CA GLN A 339 7.96 6.80 -3.94
C GLN A 339 8.06 6.88 -2.41
N ALA A 340 6.99 7.30 -1.72
CA ALA A 340 6.98 7.36 -0.26
C ALA A 340 7.07 5.96 0.38
N GLN A 341 6.45 4.96 -0.25
CA GLN A 341 6.39 3.57 0.24
C GLN A 341 7.66 2.77 -0.12
N ILE A 342 8.12 2.84 -1.37
CA ILE A 342 9.16 1.99 -1.96
C ILE A 342 10.50 2.74 -2.13
N GLY A 343 10.51 4.07 -2.05
CA GLY A 343 11.70 4.90 -2.30
C GLY A 343 12.14 4.90 -3.77
N THR A 344 13.12 5.72 -4.10
CA THR A 344 13.76 5.78 -5.44
C THR A 344 15.10 5.05 -5.46
N ALA A 345 15.66 4.82 -6.65
CA ALA A 345 16.99 4.21 -6.78
C ALA A 345 18.07 5.08 -6.10
N PRO A 346 19.06 4.45 -5.44
CA PRO A 346 20.16 5.19 -4.82
C PRO A 346 20.97 5.93 -5.88
N ASN A 347 20.99 7.27 -5.81
CA ASN A 347 21.75 8.12 -6.71
C ASN A 347 23.26 7.85 -6.56
N ALA A 348 23.92 7.42 -7.64
CA ALA A 348 25.36 7.14 -7.66
C ALA A 348 26.25 8.41 -7.70
N GLN A 349 25.69 9.63 -7.72
CA GLN A 349 26.45 10.86 -8.03
C GLN A 349 26.43 11.99 -7.00
N THR A 350 25.73 11.88 -5.86
CA THR A 350 25.78 12.93 -4.83
C THR A 350 26.76 12.58 -3.71
N GLY A 351 28.05 12.76 -4.02
CA GLY A 351 29.13 12.79 -3.02
C GLY A 351 29.15 14.06 -2.16
N GLN A 352 28.21 15.00 -2.31
CA GLN A 352 28.11 16.22 -1.51
C GLN A 352 26.64 16.59 -1.29
N ASN A 353 26.26 16.69 -0.01
CA ASN A 353 25.04 17.26 0.58
C ASN A 353 23.78 16.37 0.65
N ASN A 354 23.60 15.74 1.83
CA ASN A 354 22.34 15.52 2.56
C ASN A 354 21.05 15.16 1.78
N GLU A 355 21.09 14.15 0.91
CA GLU A 355 19.89 13.35 0.61
C GLU A 355 20.14 11.91 1.07
N ALA A 356 19.23 11.44 1.92
CA ALA A 356 19.42 10.28 2.77
C ALA A 356 19.69 9.00 1.96
N MET A 357 20.84 8.38 2.20
CA MET A 357 21.04 6.96 1.92
C MET A 357 19.90 6.19 2.60
N TYR A 358 18.92 5.67 1.85
CA TYR A 358 17.79 4.94 2.41
C TYR A 358 18.25 3.51 2.75
N PRO A 359 18.51 3.16 4.02
CA PRO A 359 18.87 1.80 4.35
C PRO A 359 17.60 0.96 4.15
N VAL A 360 17.69 -0.14 3.41
CA VAL A 360 16.58 -1.10 3.19
C VAL A 360 15.90 -1.49 4.52
N ALA A 361 16.66 -1.57 5.61
CA ALA A 361 16.14 -1.82 6.96
C ALA A 361 15.13 -0.76 7.42
N GLY A 362 15.37 0.52 7.14
CA GLY A 362 14.47 1.63 7.49
C GLY A 362 13.18 1.69 6.64
N MET A 363 13.17 1.06 5.46
CA MET A 363 11.95 0.93 4.66
C MET A 363 10.98 -0.06 5.30
N ALA A 364 11.47 -1.23 5.71
CA ALA A 364 10.67 -2.24 6.39
C ALA A 364 10.03 -1.70 7.68
N GLU A 365 10.83 -1.00 8.49
CA GLU A 365 10.37 -0.38 9.73
C GLU A 365 9.29 0.68 9.48
N ARG A 366 9.45 1.53 8.45
CA ARG A 366 8.47 2.56 8.10
C ARG A 366 7.14 1.96 7.66
N LEU A 367 7.17 0.97 6.78
CA LEU A 367 5.96 0.29 6.29
C LEU A 367 5.23 -0.42 7.43
N TYR A 368 5.99 -1.06 8.33
CA TYR A 368 5.43 -1.71 9.51
C TYR A 368 4.75 -0.73 10.46
N VAL A 369 5.43 0.37 10.75
CA VAL A 369 4.93 1.39 11.67
C VAL A 369 3.68 2.08 11.11
N GLN A 370 3.65 2.32 9.79
CA GLN A 370 2.45 2.82 9.12
C GLN A 370 1.27 1.83 9.26
N GLU A 371 1.49 0.52 9.20
CA GLU A 371 0.43 -0.47 9.38
C GLU A 371 -0.07 -0.56 10.83
N ALA A 372 0.84 -0.58 11.81
CA ALA A 372 0.49 -0.66 13.23
C ALA A 372 -0.37 0.52 13.72
N ALA A 373 -0.27 1.68 13.06
CA ALA A 373 -1.11 2.84 13.33
C ALA A 373 -2.56 2.68 12.83
N ARG A 374 -2.84 1.75 11.89
CA ARG A 374 -4.11 1.66 11.13
C ARG A 374 -5.19 0.77 11.75
N ILE A 375 -5.15 0.62 13.08
CA ILE A 375 -6.15 -0.04 13.94
C ILE A 375 -5.97 -1.58 14.05
N PRO A 376 -5.31 -2.08 15.12
CA PRO A 376 -5.36 -3.49 15.45
C PRO A 376 -6.77 -3.89 15.92
N TYR A 377 -7.24 -5.08 15.56
CA TYR A 377 -8.42 -5.67 16.19
C TYR A 377 -8.17 -5.84 17.69
N TYR A 378 -9.21 -5.61 18.51
CA TYR A 378 -9.10 -5.70 19.97
C TYR A 378 -8.39 -6.99 20.42
N GLY A 379 -7.26 -6.83 21.12
CA GLY A 379 -6.43 -7.94 21.62
C GLY A 379 -5.34 -8.44 20.66
N MET A 380 -5.32 -8.01 19.40
CA MET A 380 -4.19 -8.25 18.49
C MET A 380 -3.14 -7.15 18.64
N ARG A 381 -1.86 -7.51 18.68
CA ARG A 381 -0.73 -6.58 18.63
C ARG A 381 0.17 -6.99 17.49
N GLN A 382 0.35 -6.11 16.51
CA GLN A 382 1.44 -6.22 15.54
C GLN A 382 2.71 -5.78 16.29
N VAL A 383 3.64 -6.71 16.53
CA VAL A 383 4.97 -6.41 17.08
C VAL A 383 6.06 -6.82 16.09
N LEU A 384 6.90 -5.88 15.63
CA LEU A 384 8.02 -6.17 14.72
C LEU A 384 9.22 -6.73 15.48
N TYR A 385 9.54 -6.09 16.62
CA TYR A 385 10.64 -6.46 17.51
C TYR A 385 10.07 -6.98 18.83
N PRO A 386 9.96 -8.30 19.04
CA PRO A 386 9.34 -8.88 20.23
C PRO A 386 10.08 -8.55 21.52
N ASP A 387 11.34 -8.12 21.43
CA ASP A 387 12.27 -7.77 22.50
C ASP A 387 12.71 -6.30 22.43
N LEU A 388 11.88 -5.42 21.88
CA LEU A 388 12.18 -3.99 21.72
C LEU A 388 12.65 -3.39 23.06
N THR A 389 13.86 -2.86 23.04
CA THR A 389 14.57 -2.33 24.19
C THR A 389 14.88 -0.85 23.97
N MET A 390 14.45 0.00 24.90
CA MET A 390 14.81 1.43 24.88
C MET A 390 15.92 1.70 25.89
N THR A 391 17.04 2.22 25.40
CA THR A 391 18.11 2.75 26.24
C THR A 391 17.75 4.17 26.66
N VAL A 392 18.03 4.55 27.90
CA VAL A 392 17.89 5.94 28.37
C VAL A 392 18.70 6.16 29.64
N ALA A 393 19.41 7.28 29.73
CA ALA A 393 20.11 7.67 30.94
C ALA A 393 19.15 8.16 32.02
N LEU A 394 19.37 7.72 33.25
CA LEU A 394 18.70 8.29 34.41
C LEU A 394 19.08 9.78 34.54
N GLY A 395 18.06 10.62 34.78
CA GLY A 395 18.22 12.06 34.95
C GLY A 395 19.12 12.43 36.14
N GLY A 396 19.49 13.71 36.23
CA GLY A 396 20.26 14.21 37.39
C GLY A 396 19.41 14.28 38.66
N GLN A 397 20.06 14.14 39.82
CA GLN A 397 19.44 14.18 41.16
C GLN A 397 18.89 15.56 41.55
N ARG A 398 19.18 16.63 40.79
CA ARG A 398 18.87 18.01 41.20
C ARG A 398 17.35 18.26 41.28
N GLY A 399 16.85 18.40 42.50
CA GLY A 399 15.44 18.70 42.79
C GLY A 399 14.51 17.50 42.66
N ARG A 400 15.06 16.28 42.78
CA ARG A 400 14.33 15.02 42.88
C ARG A 400 14.72 14.32 44.19
N ASP A 401 13.82 13.53 44.74
CA ASP A 401 14.10 12.72 45.93
C ASP A 401 15.25 11.75 45.66
N ASN A 402 16.22 11.68 46.57
CA ASN A 402 17.34 10.75 46.48
C ASN A 402 16.85 9.30 46.57
N GLY A 403 15.81 9.05 47.36
CA GLY A 403 15.22 7.71 47.51
C GLY A 403 14.69 7.15 46.20
N TYR A 404 14.29 8.00 45.24
CA TYR A 404 13.88 7.56 43.91
C TYR A 404 15.05 6.95 43.12
N PHE A 405 16.24 7.54 43.18
CA PHE A 405 17.41 7.04 42.44
C PHE A 405 18.03 5.82 43.10
N GLU A 406 18.04 5.78 44.44
CA GLU A 406 18.50 4.62 45.21
C GLU A 406 17.72 3.35 44.86
N GLN A 407 16.43 3.46 44.54
CA GLN A 407 15.62 2.31 44.09
C GLN A 407 16.13 1.69 42.77
N PHE A 408 16.72 2.48 41.85
CA PHE A 408 17.30 1.94 40.63
C PHE A 408 18.65 1.25 40.91
N GLU A 409 19.44 1.81 41.81
CA GLU A 409 20.71 1.22 42.26
C GLU A 409 20.47 -0.10 43.01
N GLN A 410 19.44 -0.16 43.85
CA GLN A 410 19.05 -1.36 44.60
C GLN A 410 18.25 -2.37 43.77
N GLY A 411 17.79 -2.00 42.58
CA GLY A 411 16.99 -2.88 41.72
C GLY A 411 15.53 -3.05 42.17
N THR A 412 15.00 -2.10 42.95
CA THR A 412 13.64 -2.11 43.52
C THR A 412 12.68 -1.12 42.87
N ALA A 413 13.16 -0.29 41.93
CA ALA A 413 12.36 0.71 41.24
C ALA A 413 11.14 0.08 40.51
N GLN A 414 9.98 0.68 40.70
CA GLN A 414 8.73 0.21 40.09
C GLN A 414 8.26 1.10 38.94
N TRP A 415 8.78 2.33 38.84
CA TRP A 415 8.23 3.34 37.95
C TRP A 415 9.32 4.14 37.25
N TYR A 416 9.18 4.30 35.95
CA TYR A 416 9.98 5.23 35.15
C TYR A 416 9.04 6.09 34.31
N HIS A 417 9.40 7.35 34.06
CA HIS A 417 8.55 8.26 33.29
C HIS A 417 9.35 9.07 32.28
N LEU A 418 8.73 9.40 31.15
CA LEU A 418 9.31 10.25 30.11
C LEU A 418 8.26 11.10 29.39
N PRO A 419 8.59 12.31 28.92
CA PRO A 419 7.65 13.18 28.21
C PRO A 419 7.13 12.53 26.93
N GLN A 420 5.85 12.70 26.60
CA GLN A 420 5.28 12.13 25.37
C GLN A 420 5.96 12.66 24.10
N SER A 421 6.48 13.90 24.16
CA SER A 421 7.27 14.54 23.10
C SER A 421 8.61 13.87 22.80
N THR A 422 9.02 12.86 23.57
CA THR A 422 10.21 12.04 23.27
C THR A 422 10.05 11.25 21.98
N PHE A 423 8.81 10.87 21.63
CA PHE A 423 8.48 10.18 20.39
C PHE A 423 7.85 11.17 19.40
N LEU A 424 8.21 11.02 18.12
CA LEU A 424 7.65 11.82 17.03
C LEU A 424 6.14 11.58 16.90
N GLN A 425 5.38 12.64 16.55
CA GLN A 425 3.92 12.65 16.63
C GLN A 425 3.22 11.53 15.87
N LYS A 426 3.74 11.19 14.68
CA LYS A 426 3.29 10.06 13.85
C LYS A 426 3.50 8.67 14.49
N PHE A 427 4.36 8.56 15.49
CA PHE A 427 4.84 7.29 16.05
C PHE A 427 4.52 7.08 17.54
N LYS A 428 3.85 8.06 18.15
CA LYS A 428 3.78 8.25 19.61
C LYS A 428 3.41 6.98 20.39
N GLN A 429 2.22 6.44 20.16
CA GLN A 429 1.64 5.52 21.15
C GLN A 429 2.05 4.06 20.92
N HIS A 430 2.08 3.59 19.66
CA HIS A 430 2.35 2.18 19.37
C HIS A 430 3.77 1.77 19.75
N ILE A 431 4.81 2.56 19.43
CA ILE A 431 6.20 2.20 19.76
C ILE A 431 6.41 2.16 21.27
N ALA A 432 5.86 3.14 22.00
CA ALA A 432 5.96 3.17 23.45
C ALA A 432 5.30 1.93 24.10
N GLU A 433 4.18 1.46 23.56
CA GLU A 433 3.47 0.24 24.00
C GLU A 433 4.18 -1.07 23.57
N GLU A 434 5.00 -1.01 22.52
CA GLU A 434 5.82 -2.13 22.06
C GLU A 434 7.07 -2.36 22.93
N ILE A 435 7.60 -1.32 23.59
CA ILE A 435 8.80 -1.44 24.43
C ILE A 435 8.59 -2.53 25.50
N ARG A 436 9.48 -3.53 25.49
CA ARG A 436 9.49 -4.64 26.45
C ARG A 436 10.56 -4.47 27.52
N TYR A 437 11.64 -3.77 27.23
CA TYR A 437 12.72 -3.55 28.19
C TYR A 437 13.18 -2.09 28.19
N LEU A 438 13.51 -1.60 29.38
CA LEU A 438 14.21 -0.33 29.57
C LEU A 438 15.63 -0.59 30.06
N ALA A 439 16.61 -0.18 29.26
CA ALA A 439 18.02 -0.16 29.59
C ALA A 439 18.36 1.19 30.22
N LEU A 440 18.20 1.28 31.55
CA LEU A 440 18.34 2.53 32.29
C LEU A 440 19.80 2.75 32.70
N ALA A 441 20.45 3.77 32.14
CA ALA A 441 21.86 4.03 32.42
C ALA A 441 22.06 4.78 33.75
N SER A 442 22.79 4.14 34.66
CA SER A 442 23.19 4.66 35.97
C SER A 442 24.62 5.24 35.89
N THR A 443 25.03 5.98 36.91
CA THR A 443 26.40 6.51 36.98
C THR A 443 27.38 5.35 37.08
N SER A 444 28.47 5.35 36.30
CA SER A 444 29.45 4.26 36.34
C SER A 444 30.24 4.30 37.65
N ASP A 445 30.49 3.12 38.22
CA ASP A 445 31.38 2.94 39.37
C ASP A 445 32.85 3.25 39.04
N ILE A 446 33.22 3.15 37.76
CA ILE A 446 34.60 3.26 37.26
C ILE A 446 34.93 4.70 36.85
N GLN A 447 33.98 5.42 36.26
CA GLN A 447 34.19 6.78 35.78
C GLN A 447 32.96 7.66 36.04
N SER A 448 33.07 8.57 37.01
CA SER A 448 31.98 9.44 37.46
C SER A 448 31.43 10.40 36.40
N SER A 449 32.15 10.60 35.28
CA SER A 449 31.74 11.46 34.16
C SER A 449 30.91 10.73 33.10
N THR A 450 30.80 9.40 33.15
CA THR A 450 30.05 8.60 32.16
C THR A 450 29.01 7.71 32.84
N LYS A 451 28.00 7.31 32.07
CA LYS A 451 26.98 6.37 32.53
C LYS A 451 27.20 5.00 31.91
N GLN A 452 26.70 3.98 32.57
CA GLN A 452 26.73 2.61 32.09
C GLN A 452 25.34 1.97 32.21
N ILE A 453 25.05 1.02 31.33
CA ILE A 453 23.87 0.17 31.42
C ILE A 453 24.36 -1.20 31.87
N ASP A 454 23.96 -1.58 33.07
CA ASP A 454 24.22 -2.88 33.71
C ASP A 454 22.92 -3.67 33.94
N LYS A 455 21.79 -2.97 34.00
CA LYS A 455 20.46 -3.55 34.27
C LYS A 455 19.44 -3.23 33.17
N LEU A 456 18.63 -4.23 32.90
CA LEU A 456 17.46 -4.15 32.03
C LEU A 456 16.19 -4.32 32.84
N TRP A 457 15.24 -3.43 32.64
CA TRP A 457 13.98 -3.42 33.38
C TRP A 457 12.85 -3.87 32.46
N PRO A 458 12.26 -5.06 32.67
CA PRO A 458 11.09 -5.48 31.92
C PRO A 458 9.93 -4.51 32.13
N VAL A 459 9.26 -4.12 31.04
CA VAL A 459 8.08 -3.25 31.08
C VAL A 459 6.83 -4.12 31.20
N LYS A 460 6.10 -3.97 32.31
CA LYS A 460 4.82 -4.66 32.51
C LYS A 460 3.69 -3.96 31.76
N ARG A 461 3.68 -2.62 31.85
CA ARG A 461 2.63 -1.77 31.30
C ARG A 461 3.15 -0.36 31.07
N VAL A 462 2.57 0.32 30.08
CA VAL A 462 2.77 1.74 29.80
C VAL A 462 1.41 2.44 29.85
N THR A 463 1.33 3.58 30.52
CA THR A 463 0.14 4.44 30.54
C THR A 463 0.52 5.87 30.18
N VAL A 464 -0.39 6.58 29.49
CA VAL A 464 -0.22 8.01 29.19
C VAL A 464 -1.01 8.81 30.20
N LEU A 465 -0.33 9.67 30.95
CA LEU A 465 -0.92 10.51 32.00
C LEU A 465 -0.39 11.94 31.90
N PRO A 466 -1.20 12.96 32.24
CA PRO A 466 -0.69 14.30 32.40
C PRO A 466 0.29 14.37 33.58
N ARG A 467 1.31 15.22 33.48
CA ARG A 467 2.44 15.24 34.42
C ARG A 467 2.03 15.50 35.87
N TYR A 468 0.97 16.28 36.09
CA TYR A 468 0.41 16.52 37.43
C TYR A 468 -0.21 15.30 38.10
N ALA A 469 -0.60 14.28 37.32
CA ALA A 469 -1.18 13.05 37.84
C ALA A 469 -0.11 12.02 38.26
N ILE A 470 1.16 12.22 37.87
CA ILE A 470 2.28 11.35 38.25
C ILE A 470 2.80 11.77 39.63
N THR A 471 2.78 10.83 40.58
CA THR A 471 3.13 11.09 41.98
C THR A 471 4.63 11.33 42.18
N GLU A 472 4.98 11.81 43.37
CA GLU A 472 6.38 11.97 43.77
C GLU A 472 7.12 10.64 43.78
N ASP A 473 6.52 9.58 44.32
CA ASP A 473 7.10 8.24 44.34
C ASP A 473 7.38 7.69 42.93
N GLN A 474 6.53 8.04 41.95
CA GLN A 474 6.65 7.58 40.57
C GLN A 474 7.70 8.35 39.75
N ALA A 475 7.99 9.60 40.11
CA ALA A 475 8.81 10.50 39.30
C ALA A 475 9.99 11.16 40.04
N GLY A 476 10.12 10.91 41.33
CA GLY A 476 11.03 11.59 42.25
C GLY A 476 10.70 13.07 42.49
N LYS A 477 9.63 13.63 41.91
CA LYS A 477 9.24 15.04 42.09
C LYS A 477 7.78 15.27 41.69
N LYS A 478 7.07 16.15 42.40
CA LYS A 478 5.77 16.68 41.95
C LYS A 478 5.94 17.78 40.90
N SER A 479 4.98 17.91 39.99
CA SER A 479 4.93 18.97 38.98
C SER A 479 3.48 19.33 38.71
N GLY A 480 3.20 20.61 38.46
CA GLY A 480 1.86 21.09 38.09
C GLY A 480 1.59 21.11 36.59
N SER A 481 2.53 20.63 35.75
CA SER A 481 2.37 20.67 34.30
C SER A 481 1.25 19.74 33.81
N ALA A 482 0.50 20.19 32.79
CA ALA A 482 -0.50 19.41 32.08
C ALA A 482 0.09 18.60 30.91
N ASP A 483 1.40 18.72 30.64
CA ASP A 483 2.07 17.98 29.57
C ASP A 483 1.87 16.47 29.75
N LEU A 484 1.67 15.75 28.64
CA LEU A 484 1.48 14.30 28.65
C LEU A 484 2.83 13.58 28.79
N TYR A 485 2.84 12.53 29.61
CA TYR A 485 4.00 11.69 29.89
C TYR A 485 3.62 10.22 29.77
N TYR A 486 4.57 9.40 29.32
CA TYR A 486 4.48 7.96 29.45
C TYR A 486 4.98 7.56 30.85
N LEU A 487 4.19 6.76 31.55
CA LEU A 487 4.52 6.13 32.82
C LEU A 487 4.69 4.62 32.59
N PHE A 488 5.91 4.13 32.82
CA PHE A 488 6.29 2.73 32.68
C PHE A 488 6.24 2.05 34.05
N GLU A 489 5.48 0.96 34.13
CA GLU A 489 5.48 0.05 35.26
C GLU A 489 6.55 -1.02 35.06
N LEU A 490 7.53 -1.08 35.96
CA LEU A 490 8.70 -1.93 35.84
C LEU A 490 8.54 -3.29 36.54
N GLY A 491 9.14 -4.31 35.94
CA GLY A 491 9.37 -5.61 36.51
C GLY A 491 10.70 -5.71 37.25
N LYS A 492 11.01 -6.92 37.73
CA LYS A 492 12.29 -7.19 38.39
C LYS A 492 13.42 -7.03 37.36
N PRO A 493 14.51 -6.30 37.68
CA PRO A 493 15.58 -6.08 36.73
C PRO A 493 16.35 -7.35 36.43
N LEU A 494 16.82 -7.45 35.19
CA LEU A 494 17.77 -8.43 34.68
C LEU A 494 19.15 -7.78 34.61
N SER A 495 20.21 -8.53 34.93
CA SER A 495 21.58 -8.03 34.83
C SER A 495 22.19 -8.44 33.50
N LEU A 496 22.81 -7.48 32.81
CA LEU A 496 23.60 -7.75 31.62
C LEU A 496 24.88 -8.50 31.99
N GLN A 497 25.27 -9.47 31.17
CA GLN A 497 26.53 -10.19 31.34
C GLN A 497 27.74 -9.25 31.20
N THR A 498 27.66 -8.34 30.23
CA THR A 498 28.68 -7.31 29.98
C THR A 498 28.01 -5.94 30.01
N PRO A 499 28.41 -5.02 30.91
CA PRO A 499 27.86 -3.68 30.94
C PRO A 499 28.17 -2.88 29.68
N VAL A 500 27.19 -2.12 29.19
CA VAL A 500 27.39 -1.17 28.07
C VAL A 500 27.88 0.16 28.65
N THR A 501 29.10 0.53 28.31
CA THR A 501 29.80 1.70 28.86
C THR A 501 29.70 2.93 27.95
N ASN A 502 30.12 4.10 28.46
CA ASN A 502 30.18 5.38 27.73
C ASN A 502 28.81 5.88 27.24
N VAL A 503 27.76 5.67 28.02
CA VAL A 503 26.44 6.25 27.74
C VAL A 503 26.48 7.76 28.03
N PRO A 504 26.08 8.62 27.08
CA PRO A 504 26.05 10.06 27.29
C PRO A 504 25.10 10.44 28.44
N HIS A 505 25.49 11.37 29.31
CA HIS A 505 24.59 11.88 30.35
C HIS A 505 23.69 13.02 29.85
N ARG A 506 24.22 13.89 28.97
CA ARG A 506 23.50 15.07 28.45
C ARG A 506 23.87 15.37 26.99
N PRO A 507 22.94 15.94 26.21
CA PRO A 507 21.49 16.02 26.47
C PRO A 507 20.87 14.63 26.54
N MET A 508 19.77 14.46 27.30
CA MET A 508 19.17 13.14 27.58
C MET A 508 18.86 12.35 26.30
N LYS A 509 18.46 13.03 25.22
CA LYS A 509 18.24 12.42 23.89
C LYS A 509 19.43 11.64 23.35
N ASN A 510 20.67 12.04 23.67
CA ASN A 510 21.87 11.35 23.20
C ASN A 510 22.08 10.00 23.89
N SER A 511 21.39 9.76 25.01
CA SER A 511 21.38 8.47 25.70
C SER A 511 20.24 7.56 25.23
N MET A 512 19.41 8.04 24.31
CA MET A 512 18.22 7.33 23.87
C MET A 512 18.44 6.64 22.54
N LYS A 513 18.20 5.34 22.53
CA LYS A 513 18.14 4.48 21.33
C LYS A 513 17.08 3.41 21.54
N LEU A 514 16.28 3.16 20.52
CA LEU A 514 15.51 1.92 20.39
C LEU A 514 16.42 0.87 19.74
N THR A 515 16.48 -0.32 20.30
CA THR A 515 17.29 -1.45 19.83
C THR A 515 16.60 -2.77 20.21
N THR A 516 17.21 -3.91 19.90
CA THR A 516 16.75 -5.22 20.40
C THR A 516 17.61 -5.68 21.57
N LEU A 517 17.11 -6.62 22.37
CA LEU A 517 17.86 -7.16 23.49
C LEU A 517 19.15 -7.83 23.00
N THR A 518 19.05 -8.64 21.93
CA THR A 518 20.19 -9.31 21.29
C THR A 518 21.28 -8.34 20.83
N ARG A 519 20.90 -7.20 20.22
CA ARG A 519 21.85 -6.18 19.75
C ARG A 519 22.50 -5.41 20.90
N LEU A 520 21.79 -5.24 22.01
CA LEU A 520 22.35 -4.58 23.18
C LEU A 520 23.36 -5.48 23.91
N GLU A 521 23.09 -6.79 23.98
CA GLU A 521 23.97 -7.77 24.62
C GLU A 521 25.25 -8.06 23.83
N SER A 522 25.27 -7.79 22.52
CA SER A 522 26.42 -8.05 21.65
C SER A 522 27.50 -6.95 21.67
N VAL A 523 27.27 -5.84 22.37
CA VAL A 523 28.16 -4.67 22.38
C VAL A 523 28.62 -4.29 23.77
N THR A 524 29.77 -3.59 23.86
CA THR A 524 30.33 -3.13 25.14
C THR A 524 30.37 -1.61 25.27
N LYS A 525 30.22 -0.89 24.15
CA LYS A 525 30.20 0.58 24.10
C LYS A 525 28.89 1.07 23.53
N PHE A 526 28.33 2.11 24.14
CA PHE A 526 27.05 2.68 23.70
C PHE A 526 27.06 3.19 22.25
N THR A 527 28.20 3.62 21.73
CA THR A 527 28.36 4.07 20.34
C THR A 527 28.09 2.97 19.33
N GLU A 528 28.37 1.72 19.69
CA GLU A 528 28.23 0.53 18.83
C GLU A 528 26.80 -0.04 18.84
N VAL A 529 25.94 0.42 19.76
CA VAL A 529 24.53 0.00 19.82
C VAL A 529 23.82 0.43 18.54
N GLU A 530 23.47 -0.54 17.71
CA GLU A 530 22.65 -0.35 16.52
C GLU A 530 21.22 0.07 16.90
N LYS A 531 20.65 0.97 16.11
CA LYS A 531 19.30 1.47 16.31
C LYS A 531 18.31 0.72 15.44
N VAL A 532 17.08 0.59 15.96
CA VAL A 532 15.88 0.28 15.18
C VAL A 532 14.90 1.44 15.34
N TYR A 533 13.98 1.59 14.39
CA TYR A 533 13.02 2.68 14.36
C TYR A 533 13.69 4.07 14.46
N GLU A 534 14.73 4.33 13.67
CA GLU A 534 15.52 5.59 13.80
C GLU A 534 14.67 6.86 13.68
N ALA A 535 13.61 6.80 12.88
CA ALA A 535 12.68 7.91 12.70
C ALA A 535 11.67 8.07 13.85
N ALA A 536 11.68 7.23 14.88
CA ALA A 536 10.67 7.22 15.96
C ALA A 536 10.90 8.24 17.07
N MET A 537 12.16 8.58 17.34
CA MET A 537 12.56 9.41 18.49
C MET A 537 13.01 10.82 18.04
N VAL A 538 12.87 11.80 18.94
CA VAL A 538 13.20 13.22 18.72
C VAL A 538 14.64 13.56 19.12
#